data_AF-A0A3N5F0X3-F1
#
_entry.id   AF-A0A3N5F0X3-F1
#
_cell.length_a   1.000
_cell.length_b   1.000
_cell.length_c   1.000
_cell.angle_alpha   90.00
_cell.angle_beta   90.00
_cell.angle_gamma   90.00
#
_symmetry.space_group_name_H-M   'P 1'
#
loop_
_entity.id
_entity.type
_entity.pdbx_description
1 polymer ?
#
loop_
_entity_poly.entity_id
_entity_poly.type
_entity_poly.pdbx_seq_one_letter_code
_entity_poly.pdbx_strand_id
1 'polypeptide(L)'
;MQQYDIPTKKDIEKLITKLNHLELVLTGGTPSSQPAAPAKQKAEKSPVKKKTAPVGRSKMTASDTVLQVIKDARQGIGFNEIREKTGFEDKKLRNIIFRLNITGRIKRKERGIYVIS
;
A
#
# COMPACT_ATOMS: atom_id res chain seq x y z
N MET A 1 -39.63 23.52 9.26
CA MET A 1 -39.76 22.05 9.31
C MET A 1 -38.62 21.50 10.14
N GLN A 2 -38.90 20.73 11.19
CA GLN A 2 -37.88 20.12 12.03
C GLN A 2 -37.27 18.94 11.27
N GLN A 3 -35.99 19.03 10.91
CA GLN A 3 -35.25 17.89 10.37
C GLN A 3 -34.92 16.96 11.52
N TYR A 4 -35.59 15.82 11.57
CA TYR A 4 -35.25 14.77 12.52
C TYR A 4 -34.05 13.99 11.97
N ASP A 5 -32.98 13.90 12.76
CA ASP A 5 -31.76 13.15 12.46
C ASP A 5 -32.00 11.63 12.64
N ILE A 6 -33.05 11.14 11.98
CA ILE A 6 -33.46 9.74 12.07
C ILE A 6 -32.74 9.00 10.93
N PRO A 7 -31.87 8.02 11.24
CA PRO A 7 -31.16 7.28 10.24
C PRO A 7 -32.14 6.55 9.33
N THR A 8 -31.91 6.65 8.01
CA THR A 8 -32.75 5.97 7.04
C THR A 8 -32.42 4.47 7.01
N LYS A 9 -33.34 3.65 6.49
CA LYS A 9 -33.08 2.21 6.29
C LYS A 9 -31.77 1.94 5.55
N LYS A 10 -31.43 2.78 4.56
CA LYS A 10 -30.18 2.68 3.81
C LYS A 10 -28.94 2.91 4.66
N ASP A 11 -29.02 3.79 5.66
CA ASP A 11 -27.89 4.09 6.53
C ASP A 11 -27.64 2.93 7.52
N ILE A 12 -28.71 2.26 7.94
CA ILE A 12 -28.64 1.02 8.73
C ILE A 12 -28.00 -0.11 7.89
N GLU A 13 -28.41 -0.28 6.62
CA GLU A 13 -27.81 -1.26 5.71
C GLU A 13 -26.31 -1.01 5.48
N LYS A 14 -25.90 0.26 5.31
CA LYS A 14 -24.48 0.64 5.22
C LYS A 14 -23.71 0.32 6.50
N LEU A 15 -24.34 0.44 7.66
CA LEU A 15 -23.69 0.11 8.93
C LEU A 15 -23.47 -1.40 9.07
N ILE A 16 -24.47 -2.20 8.69
CA ILE A 16 -24.40 -3.68 8.71
C ILE A 16 -23.29 -4.17 7.77
N THR A 17 -23.21 -3.63 6.55
CA THR A 17 -22.16 -4.02 5.59
C THR A 17 -20.76 -3.69 6.09
N LYS A 18 -20.57 -2.53 6.74
CA LYS A 18 -19.29 -2.16 7.38
C LYS A 18 -18.92 -3.07 8.55
N LEU A 19 -19.90 -3.44 9.38
CA LEU A 19 -19.71 -4.36 10.49
C LEU A 19 -19.25 -5.74 10.00
N ASN A 20 -19.92 -6.30 8.99
CA ASN A 20 -19.55 -7.59 8.40
C ASN A 20 -18.13 -7.56 7.82
N HIS A 21 -17.73 -6.44 7.19
CA HIS A 21 -16.37 -6.27 6.69
C HIS A 21 -15.34 -6.23 7.83
N LEU A 22 -15.66 -5.58 8.95
CA LEU A 22 -14.78 -5.57 10.13
C LEU A 22 -14.64 -6.96 10.74
N GLU A 23 -15.75 -7.68 10.91
CA GLU A 23 -15.77 -9.05 11.43
C GLU A 23 -14.93 -9.99 10.56
N LEU A 24 -15.06 -9.85 9.24
CA LEU A 24 -14.30 -10.61 8.26
C LEU A 24 -12.78 -10.35 8.38
N VAL A 25 -12.38 -9.09 8.54
CA VAL A 25 -10.97 -8.71 8.75
C VAL A 25 -10.42 -9.25 10.07
N LEU A 26 -11.20 -9.20 11.15
CA LEU A 26 -10.78 -9.68 12.48
C LEU A 26 -10.68 -11.21 12.56
N THR A 27 -11.57 -11.92 11.86
CA THR A 27 -11.57 -13.39 11.78
C THR A 27 -10.55 -13.96 10.79
N GLY A 28 -9.77 -13.10 10.12
CA GLY A 28 -8.77 -13.51 9.14
C GLY A 28 -9.36 -14.05 7.83
N GLY A 29 -10.68 -13.92 7.65
CA GLY A 29 -11.33 -14.21 6.38
C GLY A 29 -10.94 -13.14 5.37
N THR A 30 -10.42 -13.56 4.21
CA THR A 30 -10.34 -12.65 3.06
C THR A 30 -11.72 -12.65 2.39
N PRO A 31 -12.28 -11.51 1.97
CA PRO A 31 -13.46 -11.51 1.12
C PRO A 31 -13.08 -12.17 -0.20
N SER A 32 -13.34 -13.47 -0.28
CA SER A 32 -13.43 -14.18 -1.55
C SER A 32 -14.57 -13.53 -2.32
N SER A 33 -14.22 -12.90 -3.45
CA SER A 33 -15.13 -12.27 -4.39
C SER A 33 -16.45 -13.04 -4.51
N GLN A 34 -17.56 -12.35 -4.27
CA GLN A 34 -18.87 -12.81 -4.72
C GLN A 34 -19.16 -12.31 -6.15
N PRO A 35 -20.12 -12.96 -6.84
CA PRO A 35 -19.95 -13.44 -8.20
C PRO A 35 -20.51 -12.51 -9.27
N ALA A 36 -19.85 -12.44 -10.42
CA ALA A 36 -20.44 -11.90 -11.65
C ALA A 36 -20.83 -13.07 -12.57
N ALA A 37 -22.10 -13.06 -12.96
CA ALA A 37 -22.74 -13.96 -13.91
C ALA A 37 -22.07 -13.95 -15.32
N PRO A 38 -22.40 -14.90 -16.22
CA PRO A 38 -21.51 -15.32 -17.30
C PRO A 38 -21.62 -14.39 -18.53
N ALA A 39 -20.50 -13.81 -18.93
CA ALA A 39 -20.36 -13.19 -20.25
C ALA A 39 -19.08 -13.68 -20.93
N LYS A 40 -19.27 -14.15 -22.15
CA LYS A 40 -18.34 -14.88 -23.00
C LYS A 40 -17.12 -14.02 -23.38
N GLN A 41 -15.94 -14.56 -23.06
CA GLN A 41 -14.65 -14.60 -23.78
C GLN A 41 -14.16 -13.43 -24.67
N LYS A 42 -12.82 -13.24 -24.55
CA LYS A 42 -11.81 -12.72 -25.50
C LYS A 42 -11.31 -11.30 -25.14
N ALA A 43 -10.02 -11.00 -24.93
CA ALA A 43 -8.76 -11.71 -25.06
C ALA A 43 -7.69 -11.10 -24.12
N GLU A 44 -6.67 -11.91 -23.82
CA GLU A 44 -5.27 -11.56 -23.49
C GLU A 44 -4.98 -10.31 -22.64
N LYS A 45 -4.59 -10.57 -21.38
CA LYS A 45 -3.39 -10.00 -20.75
C LYS A 45 -3.01 -10.86 -19.53
N SER A 46 -1.74 -11.20 -19.50
CA SER A 46 -1.05 -12.16 -18.63
C SER A 46 -1.43 -12.06 -17.14
N PRO A 47 -1.57 -13.20 -16.43
CA PRO A 47 -1.94 -13.17 -15.01
C PRO A 47 -0.72 -12.77 -14.20
N VAL A 48 -0.64 -11.50 -13.80
CA VAL A 48 0.22 -11.11 -12.68
C VAL A 48 -0.40 -11.74 -11.44
N LYS A 49 0.05 -12.96 -11.15
CA LYS A 49 -0.23 -13.74 -9.95
C LYS A 49 0.02 -12.83 -8.74
N LYS A 50 -1.05 -12.27 -8.18
CA LYS A 50 -1.05 -11.75 -6.81
C LYS A 50 -0.80 -12.94 -5.90
N LYS A 51 0.48 -13.26 -5.67
CA LYS A 51 0.90 -14.15 -4.60
C LYS A 51 0.62 -13.41 -3.30
N THR A 52 -0.58 -13.61 -2.77
CA THR A 52 -0.88 -13.52 -1.34
C THR A 52 0.20 -14.31 -0.63
N ALA A 53 0.99 -13.62 0.20
CA ALA A 53 1.92 -14.27 1.08
C ALA A 53 1.41 -14.17 2.51
N PRO A 54 1.77 -15.14 3.36
CA PRO A 54 1.06 -15.42 4.59
C PRO A 54 1.32 -14.32 5.61
N VAL A 55 0.27 -14.01 6.36
CA VAL A 55 0.33 -13.36 7.67
C VAL A 55 1.30 -14.16 8.53
N GLY A 56 2.38 -13.54 9.01
CA GLY A 56 3.31 -14.17 9.96
C GLY A 56 4.81 -13.89 9.79
N ARG A 57 5.22 -13.27 8.69
CA ARG A 57 6.52 -12.58 8.59
C ARG A 57 6.24 -11.25 7.94
N SER A 58 6.55 -10.15 8.62
CA SER A 58 6.55 -8.81 8.03
C SER A 58 7.43 -8.85 6.78
N LYS A 59 6.82 -9.11 5.62
CA LYS A 59 7.49 -9.01 4.34
C LYS A 59 7.93 -7.56 4.24
N MET A 60 9.23 -7.34 4.40
CA MET A 60 9.82 -6.03 4.16
C MET A 60 9.29 -5.54 2.82
N THR A 61 8.53 -4.47 2.87
CA THR A 61 8.02 -3.86 1.66
C THR A 61 9.18 -3.22 0.92
N ALA A 62 9.05 -3.00 -0.38
CA ALA A 62 10.07 -2.28 -1.14
C ALA A 62 10.39 -0.90 -0.51
N SER A 63 9.41 -0.26 0.14
CA SER A 63 9.59 0.97 0.89
C SER A 63 10.46 0.77 2.13
N ASP A 64 10.25 -0.31 2.88
CA ASP A 64 11.04 -0.63 4.07
C ASP A 64 12.50 -0.93 3.71
N THR A 65 12.74 -1.63 2.60
CA THR A 65 14.09 -1.88 2.09
C THR A 65 14.82 -0.58 1.76
N VAL A 66 14.16 0.35 1.05
CA VAL A 66 14.75 1.68 0.75
C VAL A 66 14.99 2.47 2.02
N LEU A 67 14.05 2.43 2.97
CA LEU A 67 14.19 3.13 4.25
C LEU A 67 15.38 2.60 5.05
N GLN A 68 15.58 1.28 5.07
CA GLN A 68 16.73 0.67 5.74
C GLN A 68 18.05 1.10 5.10
N VAL A 69 18.15 1.09 3.76
CA VAL A 69 19.34 1.55 3.04
C VAL A 69 19.67 3.01 3.36
N ILE A 70 18.65 3.87 3.48
CA ILE A 70 18.84 5.29 3.87
C ILE A 70 19.24 5.39 5.35
N LYS A 71 18.69 4.55 6.22
CA LYS A 71 19.02 4.49 7.66
C LYS A 71 20.47 4.05 7.89
N ASP A 72 20.97 3.12 7.09
CA ASP A 72 22.35 2.62 7.18
C ASP A 72 23.37 3.70 6.80
N ALA A 73 22.97 4.70 5.99
CA ALA A 73 23.82 5.81 5.59
C ALA A 73 23.66 7.03 6.51
N ARG A 74 24.51 7.12 7.54
CA ARG A 74 24.47 8.21 8.54
C ARG A 74 24.71 9.62 7.98
N GLN A 75 25.43 9.74 6.86
CA GLN A 75 25.75 11.04 6.24
C GLN A 75 24.76 11.48 5.15
N GLY A 76 23.74 10.65 4.89
CA GLY A 76 22.88 10.75 3.73
C GLY A 76 23.37 9.90 2.58
N ILE A 77 22.46 9.57 1.67
CA ILE A 77 22.72 8.66 0.56
C ILE A 77 22.20 9.25 -0.74
N GLY A 78 22.96 9.05 -1.81
CA GLY A 78 22.63 9.49 -3.16
C GLY A 78 21.59 8.61 -3.85
N PHE A 79 20.86 9.15 -4.83
CA PHE A 79 19.91 8.37 -5.64
C PHE A 79 20.54 7.15 -6.31
N ASN A 80 21.73 7.31 -6.89
CA ASN A 80 22.46 6.23 -7.58
C ASN A 80 22.89 5.13 -6.60
N GLU A 81 23.37 5.51 -5.42
CA GLU A 81 23.77 4.56 -4.37
C GLU A 81 22.58 3.76 -3.85
N ILE A 82 21.41 4.40 -3.67
CA ILE A 82 20.18 3.68 -3.31
C ILE A 82 19.79 2.72 -4.44
N ARG A 83 19.89 3.14 -5.71
CA ARG A 83 19.59 2.29 -6.87
C ARG A 83 20.49 1.06 -6.91
N GLU A 84 21.80 1.22 -6.74
CA GLU A 84 22.76 0.11 -6.76
C GLU A 84 22.51 -0.88 -5.61
N LYS A 85 22.24 -0.37 -4.41
CA LYS A 85 21.97 -1.22 -3.23
C LYS A 85 20.63 -1.95 -3.30
N THR A 86 19.61 -1.32 -3.88
CA THR A 86 18.24 -1.89 -3.90
C THR A 86 17.90 -2.62 -5.19
N GLY A 87 18.60 -2.34 -6.30
CA GLY A 87 18.31 -2.90 -7.61
C GLY A 87 16.96 -2.47 -8.18
N PHE A 88 16.33 -1.41 -7.64
CA PHE A 88 15.04 -0.95 -8.15
C PHE A 88 15.18 -0.08 -9.39
N GLU A 89 14.22 -0.23 -10.31
CA GLU A 89 14.08 0.65 -11.47
C GLU A 89 13.84 2.10 -11.04
N ASP A 90 14.37 3.05 -11.83
CA ASP A 90 14.36 4.48 -11.52
C ASP A 90 12.97 5.03 -11.17
N LYS A 91 11.95 4.63 -11.94
CA LYS A 91 10.56 5.05 -11.70
C LYS A 91 10.04 4.54 -10.36
N LYS A 92 10.31 3.28 -10.03
CA LYS A 92 9.90 2.66 -8.77
C LYS A 92 10.59 3.33 -7.59
N LEU A 93 11.90 3.55 -7.71
CA LEU A 93 12.70 4.18 -6.67
C LEU A 93 12.23 5.63 -6.41
N ARG A 94 11.98 6.41 -7.46
CA ARG A 94 11.48 7.79 -7.34
C ARG A 94 10.12 7.85 -6.63
N ASN A 95 9.22 6.93 -6.95
CA ASN A 95 7.91 6.86 -6.28
C ASN A 95 8.02 6.48 -4.80
N ILE A 96 8.93 5.56 -4.45
CA ILE A 96 9.17 5.18 -3.06
C ILE A 96 9.73 6.36 -2.28
N ILE A 97 10.78 7.03 -2.80
CA ILE A 97 11.37 8.21 -2.18
C ILE A 97 10.34 9.32 -2.00
N PHE A 98 9.50 9.57 -3.02
CA PHE A 98 8.44 10.57 -2.93
C PHE A 98 7.46 10.27 -1.79
N ARG A 99 7.01 9.02 -1.67
CA ARG A 99 6.13 8.60 -0.57
C ARG A 99 6.81 8.74 0.79
N LEU A 100 8.05 8.28 0.92
CA LEU A 100 8.82 8.37 2.16
C LEU A 100 9.04 9.82 2.60
N ASN A 101 9.23 10.74 1.66
CA ASN A 101 9.35 12.17 1.92
C ASN A 101 8.02 12.76 2.42
N ILE A 102 6.90 12.47 1.75
CA ILE A 102 5.57 12.95 2.17
C ILE A 102 5.16 12.39 3.54
N THR A 103 5.50 11.13 3.84
CA THR A 103 5.26 10.52 5.15
C THR A 103 6.25 11.03 6.23
N GLY A 104 7.24 11.85 5.86
CA GLY A 104 8.21 12.41 6.81
C GLY A 104 9.17 11.37 7.39
N ARG A 105 9.39 10.24 6.71
CA ARG A 105 10.36 9.21 7.13
C ARG A 105 11.78 9.58 6.72
N ILE A 106 11.91 10.32 5.64
CA ILE A 106 13.18 10.83 5.12
C ILE A 106 13.04 12.33 4.87
N LYS A 107 14.17 13.04 4.92
CA LYS A 107 14.30 14.43 4.51
C LYS A 107 15.32 14.55 3.40
N ARG A 108 15.13 15.54 2.53
CA ARG A 108 16.10 15.90 1.51
C ARG A 108 17.07 16.91 2.11
N LYS A 109 18.35 16.53 2.22
CA LYS A 109 19.40 17.44 2.69
C LYS A 109 19.84 18.37 1.57
N GLU A 110 20.12 17.80 0.40
CA GLU A 110 20.58 18.51 -0.80
C GLU A 110 19.97 17.90 -2.07
N ARG A 111 20.29 18.44 -3.25
CA ARG A 111 19.80 17.89 -4.50
C ARG A 111 20.35 16.48 -4.74
N GLY A 112 19.50 15.49 -4.52
CA GLY A 112 19.83 14.08 -4.75
C GLY A 112 20.38 13.34 -3.53
N ILE A 113 20.52 14.01 -2.38
CA ILE A 113 20.98 13.44 -1.11
C ILE A 113 19.81 13.38 -0.12
N TYR A 114 19.54 12.18 0.38
CA TYR A 114 18.45 11.90 1.31
C TYR A 114 19.01 11.44 2.65
N VAL A 115 18.43 11.95 3.74
CA VAL A 115 18.76 11.60 5.12
C VAL A 115 17.52 11.10 5.85
N ILE A 116 17.71 10.33 6.91
CA ILE A 116 16.61 9.96 7.81
C ILE A 116 16.05 11.24 8.46
N SER A 117 14.73 11.33 8.60
CA SER A 117 14.05 12.48 9.22
C SER A 117 14.18 12.53 10.73
#